data_AF-A0A9Q0NBK8-F1
#
_entry.id   AF-A0A9Q0NBK8-F1
#
_cell.length_a   1.000
_cell.length_b   1.000
_cell.length_c   1.000
_cell.angle_alpha   90.00
_cell.angle_beta   90.00
_cell.angle_gamma   90.00
#
_symmetry.space_group_name_H-M   'P 1'
#
loop_
_entity.id
_entity.type
_entity.pdbx_description
1 polymer ?
#
loop_
_entity_poly.entity_id
_entity_poly.type
_entity_poly.pdbx_seq_one_letter_code
_entity_poly.pdbx_strand_id
1 'polypeptide(L)'
;MNCSKCLLIFINVLYMCSSVLIVAAGVIAKIFLGKYSFLSDGISIFTTLWIVAGCCLLVISIFGIIVSFGSNTIFINVYSILLIAIVVLQISAAIAGFSISACRSKEIISDTITSLIQSYDHNETSSRETIDWMQSKYQCCGVKGPDDWNTLKPVTDAANENKNIPFSCCIQGTDGSTSQCTDYFKNGCLNIMHEIVSNNVLIVSLFALAVAIAQILGVLVAYFRNKSIKKSRTIDDVDYAKLATKNHNFY
;
A
#
# COMPACT_ATOMS: atom_id res chain seq x y z
N MET A 1 -14.66 5.13 34.37
CA MET A 1 -14.26 4.78 33.00
C MET A 1 -12.96 4.00 33.05
N ASN A 2 -12.93 2.78 32.52
CA ASN A 2 -11.73 1.94 32.56
C ASN A 2 -10.69 2.53 31.58
N CYS A 3 -9.47 2.83 32.05
CA CYS A 3 -8.38 3.41 31.24
C CYS A 3 -8.16 2.67 29.91
N SER A 4 -8.29 1.33 29.91
CA SER A 4 -8.20 0.49 28.72
C SER A 4 -9.25 0.77 27.64
N LYS A 5 -10.46 1.21 28.02
CA LYS A 5 -11.50 1.61 27.05
C LYS A 5 -11.13 2.93 26.37
N CYS A 6 -10.73 3.93 27.14
CA CYS A 6 -10.35 5.24 26.61
C CYS A 6 -9.14 5.11 25.67
N LEU A 7 -8.14 4.33 26.06
CA LEU A 7 -6.96 4.09 25.25
C LEU A 7 -7.29 3.37 23.93
N LEU A 8 -8.17 2.35 23.97
CA LEU A 8 -8.57 1.63 22.75
C LEU A 8 -9.35 2.53 21.79
N ILE A 9 -10.24 3.38 22.31
CA ILE A 9 -10.96 4.38 21.51
C ILE A 9 -9.97 5.36 20.89
N PHE A 10 -9.05 5.91 21.69
CA PHE A 10 -8.06 6.87 21.21
C PHE A 10 -7.21 6.31 20.07
N ILE A 11 -6.66 5.10 20.23
CA ILE A 11 -5.86 4.44 19.20
C ILE A 11 -6.68 4.22 17.91
N ASN A 12 -7.92 3.75 18.03
CA ASN A 12 -8.75 3.50 16.85
C ASN A 12 -9.22 4.80 16.17
N VAL A 13 -9.42 5.89 16.90
CA VAL A 13 -9.70 7.20 16.30
C VAL A 13 -8.49 7.71 15.51
N LEU A 14 -7.25 7.51 16.01
CA LEU A 14 -6.04 7.85 15.26
C LEU A 14 -5.92 7.03 13.96
N TYR A 15 -6.27 5.73 14.01
CA TYR A 15 -6.32 4.89 12.81
C TYR A 15 -7.41 5.35 11.84
N MET A 16 -8.57 5.74 12.35
CA MET A 16 -9.66 6.27 11.55
C MET A 16 -9.23 7.55 10.82
N CYS A 17 -8.66 8.52 11.53
CA CYS A 17 -8.14 9.76 10.93
C CYS A 17 -7.06 9.48 9.88
N SER A 18 -6.09 8.62 10.21
CA SER A 18 -5.03 8.21 9.28
C SER A 18 -5.61 7.55 8.02
N SER A 19 -6.61 6.68 8.17
CA SER A 19 -7.24 5.97 7.06
C SER A 19 -7.97 6.92 6.11
N VAL A 20 -8.67 7.94 6.65
CA VAL A 20 -9.34 8.96 5.83
C VAL A 20 -8.31 9.76 5.04
N LEU A 21 -7.18 10.14 5.66
CA LEU A 21 -6.10 10.84 4.97
C LEU A 21 -5.47 9.99 3.86
N ILE A 22 -5.24 8.70 4.12
CA ILE A 22 -4.69 7.74 3.13
C ILE A 22 -5.64 7.60 1.93
N VAL A 23 -6.94 7.40 2.19
CA VAL A 23 -7.95 7.29 1.13
C VAL A 23 -8.06 8.60 0.35
N ALA A 24 -8.13 9.74 1.03
CA ALA A 24 -8.21 11.04 0.37
C ALA A 24 -6.99 11.31 -0.50
N ALA A 25 -5.78 11.05 0.00
CA ALA A 25 -4.54 11.18 -0.78
C ALA A 25 -4.53 10.27 -2.01
N GLY A 26 -4.98 9.02 -1.88
CA GLY A 26 -5.10 8.08 -3.00
C GLY A 26 -6.10 8.54 -4.06
N VAL A 27 -7.28 9.03 -3.64
CA VAL A 27 -8.31 9.57 -4.55
C VAL A 27 -7.81 10.84 -5.24
N ILE A 28 -7.19 11.76 -4.49
CA ILE A 28 -6.57 12.97 -5.05
C ILE A 28 -5.51 12.59 -6.07
N ALA A 29 -4.60 11.68 -5.74
CA ALA A 29 -3.59 11.18 -6.67
C ALA A 29 -4.24 10.63 -7.95
N LYS A 30 -5.28 9.80 -7.83
CA LYS A 30 -6.00 9.25 -8.98
C LYS A 30 -6.69 10.32 -9.82
N ILE A 31 -7.28 11.36 -9.23
CA ILE A 31 -7.91 12.48 -9.96
C ILE A 31 -6.86 13.32 -10.67
N PHE A 32 -5.76 13.67 -9.99
CA PHE A 32 -4.67 14.44 -10.60
C PHE A 32 -4.04 13.67 -11.76
N LEU A 33 -3.79 12.37 -11.57
CA LEU A 33 -3.26 11.51 -12.62
C LEU A 33 -4.27 11.33 -13.76
N GLY A 34 -5.56 11.17 -13.47
CA GLY A 34 -6.61 11.04 -14.50
C GLY A 34 -6.86 12.30 -15.34
N LYS A 35 -6.48 13.49 -14.86
CA LYS A 35 -6.48 14.73 -15.67
C LYS A 35 -5.41 14.71 -16.76
N TYR A 36 -4.36 13.94 -16.57
CA TYR A 36 -3.39 13.61 -17.59
C TYR A 36 -3.81 12.25 -18.15
N SER A 37 -4.64 12.23 -19.19
CA SER A 37 -5.21 11.01 -19.82
C SER A 37 -4.17 10.05 -20.42
N PHE A 38 -2.91 10.22 -20.04
CA PHE A 38 -1.67 9.56 -20.43
C PHE A 38 -0.88 9.11 -19.17
N LEU A 39 -1.48 9.11 -17.97
CA LEU A 39 -0.90 8.66 -16.67
C LEU A 39 -1.85 7.77 -15.84
N SER A 40 -3.03 7.42 -16.38
CA SER A 40 -4.21 6.95 -15.65
C SER A 40 -4.16 5.51 -15.14
N ASP A 41 -3.61 4.57 -15.91
CA ASP A 41 -4.04 3.17 -15.84
C ASP A 41 -3.02 2.22 -15.17
N GLY A 42 -1.71 2.48 -15.23
CA GLY A 42 -0.72 1.62 -14.53
C GLY A 42 -0.26 2.15 -13.16
N ILE A 43 -0.19 3.48 -12.99
CA ILE A 43 -0.19 4.12 -11.66
C ILE A 43 -1.53 3.84 -10.95
N SER A 44 -2.59 3.51 -11.71
CA SER A 44 -3.89 3.10 -11.18
C SER A 44 -3.80 1.89 -10.26
N ILE A 45 -2.94 0.90 -10.54
CA ILE A 45 -2.89 -0.32 -9.71
C ILE A 45 -2.33 0.03 -8.33
N PHE A 46 -1.19 0.72 -8.27
CA PHE A 46 -0.59 1.14 -7.00
C PHE A 46 -1.49 2.07 -6.21
N THR A 47 -2.08 3.08 -6.86
CA THR A 47 -3.02 4.01 -6.20
C THR A 47 -4.32 3.33 -5.78
N THR A 48 -4.82 2.36 -6.55
CA THR A 48 -6.01 1.58 -6.20
C THR A 48 -5.73 0.66 -5.00
N LEU A 49 -4.59 -0.04 -4.98
CA LEU A 49 -4.18 -0.84 -3.81
C LEU A 49 -4.01 0.04 -2.56
N TRP A 50 -3.46 1.24 -2.71
CA TRP A 50 -3.33 2.22 -1.63
C TRP A 50 -4.69 2.65 -1.07
N ILE A 51 -5.67 2.95 -1.94
CA ILE A 51 -7.04 3.28 -1.55
C ILE A 51 -7.70 2.10 -0.83
N VAL A 52 -7.58 0.88 -1.38
CA VAL A 52 -8.16 -0.34 -0.78
C VAL A 52 -7.57 -0.59 0.60
N ALA A 53 -6.25 -0.46 0.78
CA ALA A 53 -5.60 -0.58 2.08
C ALA A 53 -6.14 0.46 3.08
N GLY A 54 -6.33 1.71 2.64
CA GLY A 54 -6.95 2.77 3.45
C GLY A 54 -8.39 2.43 3.86
N CYS A 55 -9.21 1.94 2.93
CA CYS A 55 -10.58 1.50 3.22
C CYS A 55 -10.63 0.33 4.21
N CYS A 56 -9.75 -0.66 4.06
CA CYS A 56 -9.63 -1.76 5.02
C CYS A 56 -9.27 -1.26 6.42
N LEU A 57 -8.30 -0.35 6.53
CA LEU A 57 -7.93 0.27 7.82
C LEU A 57 -9.11 1.05 8.42
N LEU A 58 -9.88 1.76 7.61
CA LEU A 58 -11.08 2.47 8.05
C LEU A 58 -12.10 1.50 8.66
N VAL A 59 -12.41 0.39 7.98
CA VAL A 59 -13.34 -0.63 8.49
C VAL A 59 -12.83 -1.24 9.81
N ILE A 60 -11.54 -1.57 9.88
CA ILE A 60 -10.92 -2.11 11.10
C ILE A 60 -11.03 -1.12 12.26
N SER A 61 -10.78 0.17 12.00
CA SER A 61 -10.85 1.22 13.02
C SER A 61 -12.26 1.42 13.56
N ILE A 62 -13.26 1.45 12.68
CA ILE A 62 -14.68 1.53 13.06
C ILE A 62 -15.06 0.31 13.90
N PHE A 63 -14.64 -0.89 13.47
CA PHE A 63 -14.88 -2.12 14.23
C PHE A 63 -14.23 -2.06 15.62
N GLY A 64 -12.99 -1.56 15.72
CA GLY A 64 -12.31 -1.35 17.00
C GLY A 64 -13.03 -0.38 17.94
N ILE A 65 -13.62 0.70 17.41
CA ILE A 65 -14.46 1.62 18.18
C ILE A 65 -15.73 0.92 18.68
N ILE A 66 -16.44 0.19 17.82
CA ILE A 66 -17.65 -0.58 18.20
C ILE A 66 -17.33 -1.60 19.29
N VAL A 67 -16.23 -2.36 19.11
CA VAL A 67 -15.71 -3.30 20.10
C VAL A 67 -15.47 -2.60 21.42
N SER A 68 -14.92 -1.38 21.41
CA SER A 68 -14.61 -0.59 22.61
C SER A 68 -15.82 -0.21 23.47
N PHE A 69 -17.01 -0.11 22.87
CA PHE A 69 -18.27 0.11 23.59
C PHE A 69 -18.94 -1.21 24.02
N GLY A 70 -18.80 -2.29 23.23
CA GLY A 70 -19.46 -3.56 23.49
C GLY A 70 -18.92 -4.33 24.71
N SER A 71 -19.80 -4.92 25.52
CA SER A 71 -19.41 -5.77 26.66
C SER A 71 -19.17 -7.23 26.27
N ASN A 72 -19.27 -7.59 24.99
CA ASN A 72 -19.15 -8.96 24.52
C ASN A 72 -17.69 -9.31 24.18
N THR A 73 -17.15 -10.29 24.90
CA THR A 73 -15.76 -10.76 24.79
C THR A 73 -15.45 -11.44 23.45
N ILE A 74 -16.45 -11.97 22.74
CA ILE A 74 -16.29 -12.60 21.44
C ILE A 74 -15.79 -11.57 20.42
N PHE A 75 -16.44 -10.42 20.34
CA PHE A 75 -16.04 -9.35 19.41
C PHE A 75 -14.62 -8.82 19.70
N ILE A 76 -14.21 -8.78 20.97
CA ILE A 76 -12.83 -8.40 21.35
C ILE A 76 -11.84 -9.45 20.85
N ASN A 77 -12.14 -10.74 21.05
CA ASN A 77 -11.27 -11.82 20.57
C ASN A 77 -11.16 -11.80 19.04
N VAL A 78 -12.27 -11.61 18.32
CA VAL A 78 -12.28 -11.51 16.85
C VAL A 78 -11.42 -10.34 16.39
N TYR A 79 -11.55 -9.17 17.02
CA TYR A 79 -10.69 -8.01 16.73
C TYR A 79 -9.20 -8.30 16.97
N SER A 80 -8.86 -8.95 18.10
CA SER A 80 -7.48 -9.34 18.39
C SER A 80 -6.93 -10.34 17.37
N ILE A 81 -7.71 -11.35 16.97
CA ILE A 81 -7.32 -12.33 15.95
C ILE A 81 -7.09 -11.64 14.61
N LEU A 82 -7.97 -10.70 14.22
CA LEU A 82 -7.82 -9.93 12.99
C LEU A 82 -6.52 -9.12 12.97
N LEU A 83 -6.20 -8.40 14.05
CA LEU A 83 -4.94 -7.66 14.16
C LEU A 83 -3.72 -8.58 14.09
N ILE A 84 -3.75 -9.72 14.77
CA ILE A 84 -2.66 -10.71 14.72
C ILE A 84 -2.48 -11.25 13.30
N ALA A 85 -3.57 -11.57 12.61
CA ALA A 85 -3.53 -12.03 11.22
C ALA A 85 -2.88 -10.98 10.30
N ILE A 86 -3.16 -9.69 10.50
CA ILE A 86 -2.52 -8.61 9.75
C ILE A 86 -1.03 -8.52 10.06
N VAL A 87 -0.62 -8.63 11.33
CA VAL A 87 0.82 -8.65 11.71
C VAL A 87 1.53 -9.82 11.02
N VAL A 88 0.91 -11.01 10.99
CA VAL A 88 1.48 -12.18 10.30
C VAL A 88 1.65 -11.90 8.81
N LEU A 89 0.61 -11.38 8.14
CA LEU A 89 0.67 -10.99 6.72
C LEU A 89 1.77 -9.96 6.48
N GLN A 90 1.93 -9.00 7.40
CA GLN A 90 2.95 -7.96 7.31
C GLN A 90 4.36 -8.54 7.41
N ILE A 91 4.60 -9.47 8.33
CA ILE A 91 5.90 -10.16 8.47
C ILE A 91 6.17 -11.01 7.23
N SER A 92 5.18 -11.77 6.74
CA SER A 92 5.32 -12.55 5.51
C SER A 92 5.66 -11.67 4.30
N ALA A 93 4.98 -10.53 4.15
CA ALA A 93 5.27 -9.56 3.10
C ALA A 93 6.66 -8.94 3.25
N ALA A 94 7.11 -8.64 4.47
CA ALA A 94 8.46 -8.11 4.72
C ALA A 94 9.55 -9.12 4.36
N ILE A 95 9.37 -10.41 4.72
CA ILE A 95 10.31 -11.49 4.36
C ILE A 95 10.36 -11.67 2.84
N ALA A 96 9.20 -11.72 2.17
CA ALA A 96 9.14 -11.83 0.72
C ALA A 96 9.75 -10.61 0.00
N GLY A 97 9.47 -9.40 0.50
CA GLY A 97 10.06 -8.17 -0.03
C GLY A 97 11.57 -8.13 0.14
N PHE A 98 12.08 -8.57 1.29
CA PHE A 98 13.52 -8.65 1.54
C PHE A 98 14.22 -9.68 0.64
N SER A 99 13.65 -10.87 0.47
CA SER A 99 14.23 -11.91 -0.38
C SER A 99 14.27 -11.48 -1.86
N ILE A 100 13.21 -10.85 -2.34
CA ILE A 100 13.15 -10.23 -3.67
C ILE A 100 14.22 -9.14 -3.79
N SER A 101 14.30 -8.24 -2.81
CA SER A 101 15.25 -7.12 -2.83
C SER A 101 16.71 -7.59 -2.89
N ALA A 102 17.04 -8.64 -2.13
CA ALA A 102 18.39 -9.16 -2.00
C ALA A 102 18.88 -9.96 -3.22
N CYS A 103 18.00 -10.75 -3.86
CA CYS A 103 18.43 -11.69 -4.90
C CYS A 103 17.92 -11.37 -6.31
N ARG A 104 16.78 -10.69 -6.44
CA ARG A 104 16.04 -10.61 -7.72
C ARG A 104 15.56 -9.21 -8.10
N SER A 105 15.87 -8.18 -7.31
CA SER A 105 15.37 -6.83 -7.54
C SER A 105 15.68 -6.30 -8.94
N LYS A 106 16.93 -6.42 -9.40
CA LYS A 106 17.31 -6.00 -10.76
C LYS A 106 16.61 -6.81 -11.84
N GLU A 107 16.52 -8.13 -11.68
CA GLU A 107 15.85 -9.02 -12.64
C GLU A 107 14.38 -8.66 -12.76
N ILE A 108 13.67 -8.56 -11.64
CA ILE A 108 12.24 -8.21 -11.60
C ILE A 108 11.99 -6.81 -12.17
N ILE A 109 12.82 -5.81 -11.83
CA ILE A 109 12.70 -4.47 -12.40
C ILE A 109 12.95 -4.51 -13.92
N SER A 110 13.96 -5.25 -14.37
CA SER A 110 14.27 -5.42 -15.79
C SER A 110 13.10 -6.05 -16.54
N ASP A 111 12.56 -7.15 -16.03
CA ASP A 111 11.43 -7.88 -16.62
C ASP A 111 10.16 -7.02 -16.64
N THR A 112 9.94 -6.23 -15.58
CA THR A 112 8.80 -5.30 -15.49
C THR A 112 8.93 -4.19 -16.53
N ILE A 113 10.10 -3.56 -16.67
CA ILE A 113 10.30 -2.51 -17.69
C ILE A 113 10.20 -3.11 -19.10
N THR A 114 10.74 -4.31 -19.30
CA THR A 114 10.68 -5.04 -20.57
C THR A 114 9.23 -5.33 -20.96
N SER A 115 8.42 -5.83 -20.03
CA SER A 115 7.02 -6.14 -20.30
C SER A 115 6.22 -4.88 -20.61
N LEU A 116 6.45 -3.78 -19.90
CA LEU A 116 5.83 -2.47 -20.19
C LEU A 116 6.17 -1.94 -21.59
N ILE A 117 7.39 -2.17 -22.09
CA ILE A 117 7.80 -1.80 -23.45
C ILE A 117 7.12 -2.72 -24.48
N GLN A 118 7.04 -4.02 -24.22
CA GLN A 118 6.42 -4.99 -25.13
C GLN A 118 4.90 -4.80 -25.26
N SER A 119 4.23 -4.39 -24.18
CA SER A 119 2.79 -4.11 -24.19
C SER A 119 2.43 -2.67 -24.62
N TYR A 120 3.40 -1.85 -25.00
CA TYR A 120 3.22 -0.41 -25.27
C TYR A 120 2.15 -0.09 -26.34
N ASP A 121 2.05 -0.89 -27.41
CA ASP A 121 1.13 -0.67 -28.54
C ASP A 121 -0.18 -1.45 -28.42
N HIS A 122 -0.29 -2.42 -27.52
CA HIS A 122 -1.39 -3.38 -27.46
C HIS A 122 -2.70 -2.82 -26.85
N ASN A 123 -2.91 -1.49 -26.90
CA ASN A 123 -4.03 -0.77 -26.30
C ASN A 123 -4.20 -0.98 -24.77
N GLU A 124 -3.19 -1.52 -24.09
CA GLU A 124 -3.11 -1.39 -22.63
C GLU A 124 -2.57 0.00 -22.31
N THR A 125 -3.48 0.99 -22.27
CA THR A 125 -3.21 2.36 -21.82
C THR A 125 -2.34 2.36 -20.57
N SER A 126 -2.55 1.42 -19.64
CA SER A 126 -1.75 1.28 -18.41
C SER A 126 -0.25 1.16 -18.60
N SER A 127 0.19 0.36 -19.58
CA SER A 127 1.60 0.01 -19.75
C SER A 127 2.37 1.16 -20.39
N ARG A 128 1.78 1.74 -21.44
CA ARG A 128 2.31 2.92 -22.14
C ARG A 128 2.49 4.11 -21.22
N GLU A 129 1.48 4.42 -20.44
CA GLU A 129 1.50 5.56 -19.53
C GLU A 129 2.51 5.40 -18.39
N THR A 130 2.65 4.18 -17.87
CA THR A 130 3.60 3.89 -16.79
C THR A 130 5.04 4.07 -17.24
N ILE A 131 5.37 3.53 -18.42
CA ILE A 131 6.72 3.66 -18.95
C ILE A 131 7.01 5.12 -19.36
N ASP A 132 6.04 5.81 -19.98
CA ASP A 132 6.20 7.21 -20.39
C ASP A 132 6.40 8.13 -19.18
N TRP A 133 5.61 7.96 -18.11
CA TRP A 133 5.79 8.70 -16.87
C TRP A 133 7.15 8.46 -16.25
N MET A 134 7.55 7.19 -16.13
CA MET A 134 8.82 6.82 -15.52
C MET A 134 9.99 7.44 -16.29
N GLN A 135 9.98 7.33 -17.62
CA GLN A 135 11.02 7.86 -18.50
C GLN A 135 11.13 9.38 -18.39
N SER A 136 10.00 10.10 -18.42
CA SER A 136 9.98 11.56 -18.27
C SER A 136 10.32 12.03 -16.84
N LYS A 137 9.84 11.31 -15.81
CA LYS A 137 10.04 11.69 -14.41
C LYS A 137 11.48 11.48 -13.95
N TYR A 138 12.09 10.37 -14.38
CA TYR A 138 13.44 9.97 -13.98
C TYR A 138 14.50 10.22 -15.06
N GLN A 139 14.12 10.84 -16.17
CA GLN A 139 15.01 11.25 -17.25
C GLN A 139 15.87 10.07 -17.76
N CYS A 140 15.19 8.97 -18.08
CA CYS A 140 15.78 7.72 -18.53
C CYS A 140 15.04 7.19 -19.77
N CYS A 141 15.64 6.28 -20.53
CA CYS A 141 15.00 5.67 -21.69
C CYS A 141 15.34 4.18 -21.81
N GLY A 142 14.31 3.36 -22.09
CA GLY A 142 14.44 1.91 -22.20
C GLY A 142 14.83 1.21 -20.89
N VAL A 143 15.24 -0.05 -20.97
CA VAL A 143 15.67 -0.87 -19.83
C VAL A 143 17.09 -0.48 -19.43
N LYS A 144 18.05 -0.69 -20.34
CA LYS A 144 19.47 -0.36 -20.26
C LYS A 144 19.81 0.88 -21.09
N GLY A 145 19.02 1.21 -22.10
CA GLY A 145 19.18 2.41 -22.92
C GLY A 145 18.10 2.55 -24.00
N PRO A 146 18.14 3.63 -24.81
CA PRO A 146 17.12 3.91 -25.82
C PRO A 146 17.00 2.83 -26.91
N ASP A 147 18.08 2.10 -27.22
CA ASP A 147 18.09 1.02 -28.21
C ASP A 147 17.15 -0.15 -27.86
N ASP A 148 16.77 -0.28 -26.58
CA ASP A 148 15.83 -1.32 -26.14
C ASP A 148 14.47 -1.19 -26.84
N TRP A 149 14.06 0.02 -27.21
CA TRP A 149 12.82 0.26 -27.97
C TRP A 149 12.85 -0.35 -29.37
N ASN A 150 14.02 -0.39 -30.00
CA ASN A 150 14.19 -0.97 -31.33
C ASN A 150 14.34 -2.50 -31.27
N THR A 151 14.94 -3.01 -30.20
CA THR A 151 15.17 -4.46 -30.05
C THR A 151 13.96 -5.21 -29.50
N LEU A 152 13.25 -4.65 -28.52
CA LEU A 152 12.06 -5.27 -27.91
C LEU A 152 10.81 -5.10 -28.77
N LYS A 153 10.81 -4.09 -29.65
CA LYS A 153 9.74 -3.81 -30.59
C LYS A 153 10.34 -3.53 -31.97
N PRO A 154 10.73 -4.55 -32.74
CA PRO A 154 11.22 -4.34 -34.11
C PRO A 154 10.06 -3.91 -35.02
N VAL A 155 10.25 -2.84 -35.82
CA VAL A 155 9.29 -2.44 -36.86
C VAL A 155 9.47 -3.37 -38.07
N THR A 156 8.37 -3.77 -38.71
CA THR A 156 8.40 -4.50 -39.99
C THR A 156 8.88 -3.64 -41.17
N ASP A 157 8.88 -2.32 -41.02
CA ASP A 157 9.24 -1.34 -42.05
C ASP A 157 10.59 -0.70 -41.73
N ALA A 158 11.64 -1.18 -42.39
CA ALA A 158 13.05 -0.83 -42.20
C ALA A 158 13.45 0.63 -42.53
N ALA A 159 12.50 1.51 -42.80
CA ALA A 159 12.78 2.83 -43.39
C ALA A 159 13.16 3.92 -42.37
N ASN A 160 13.03 3.71 -41.06
CA ASN A 160 13.34 4.74 -40.05
C ASN A 160 13.78 4.12 -38.70
N GLU A 161 15.10 4.06 -38.46
CA GLU A 161 15.72 3.41 -37.28
C GLU A 161 15.36 4.05 -35.91
N ASN A 162 14.82 5.27 -35.88
CA ASN A 162 14.50 6.00 -34.64
C ASN A 162 13.00 6.21 -34.39
N LYS A 163 12.11 5.58 -35.19
CA LYS A 163 10.66 5.84 -35.10
C LYS A 163 9.96 5.16 -33.92
N ASN A 164 10.65 4.26 -33.19
CA ASN A 164 10.06 3.49 -32.10
C ASN A 164 10.35 4.01 -30.69
N ILE A 165 11.20 5.02 -30.54
CA ILE A 165 11.46 5.63 -29.24
C ILE A 165 10.34 6.64 -28.94
N PRO A 166 9.65 6.55 -27.79
CA PRO A 166 8.55 7.46 -27.46
C PRO A 166 9.04 8.85 -27.08
N PHE A 167 8.15 9.85 -27.22
CA PHE A 167 8.45 11.24 -26.87
C PHE A 167 8.79 11.46 -25.39
N SER A 168 8.37 10.54 -24.52
CA SER A 168 8.69 10.54 -23.10
C SER A 168 10.19 10.40 -22.81
N CYS A 169 10.98 9.90 -23.78
CA CYS A 169 12.44 9.78 -23.69
C CYS A 169 13.22 11.04 -24.14
N CYS A 170 12.55 12.11 -24.57
CA CYS A 170 13.19 13.22 -25.26
C CYS A 170 13.72 14.32 -24.32
N ILE A 171 14.94 14.80 -24.59
CA ILE A 171 15.62 15.87 -23.83
C ILE A 171 15.23 17.27 -24.39
N GLN A 172 13.94 17.64 -24.37
CA GLN A 172 13.39 18.87 -24.99
C GLN A 172 13.63 18.97 -26.54
N GLY A 173 12.82 19.65 -27.37
CA GLY A 173 11.90 20.74 -27.09
C GLY A 173 10.45 20.53 -27.53
N THR A 174 9.59 21.00 -26.64
CA THR A 174 8.28 21.57 -26.94
C THR A 174 8.45 22.94 -27.59
N ASP A 175 8.98 22.99 -28.82
CA ASP A 175 8.76 24.13 -29.70
C ASP A 175 7.77 23.66 -30.76
N GLY A 176 6.56 24.25 -30.72
CA GLY A 176 5.36 23.84 -31.45
C GLY A 176 5.43 23.93 -32.98
N SER A 177 6.58 23.71 -33.59
CA SER A 177 6.79 23.77 -35.04
C SER A 177 7.50 22.56 -35.65
N THR A 178 8.06 21.62 -34.88
CA THR A 178 8.72 20.43 -35.45
C THR A 178 8.57 19.19 -34.58
N SER A 179 7.79 18.22 -35.06
CA SER A 179 7.44 16.97 -34.40
C SER A 179 8.57 15.92 -34.40
N GLN A 180 9.84 16.33 -34.20
CA GLN A 180 10.98 15.42 -34.26
C GLN A 180 11.84 15.52 -33.00
N CYS A 181 11.95 14.40 -32.29
CA CYS A 181 12.87 14.22 -31.20
C CYS A 181 14.25 13.88 -31.74
N THR A 182 15.24 14.73 -31.50
CA THR A 182 16.61 14.57 -31.99
C THR A 182 17.59 14.09 -30.93
N ASP A 183 17.25 14.27 -29.64
CA ASP A 183 18.09 13.85 -28.52
C ASP A 183 17.27 13.15 -27.43
N TYR A 184 17.82 12.05 -26.91
CA TYR A 184 17.14 11.11 -26.02
C TYR A 184 17.96 10.86 -24.76
N PHE A 185 17.27 10.57 -23.65
CA PHE A 185 17.94 10.13 -22.43
C PHE A 185 18.76 8.85 -22.71
N LYS A 186 20.08 8.95 -22.53
CA LYS A 186 21.00 7.82 -22.78
C LYS A 186 21.03 6.79 -21.67
N ASN A 187 20.59 7.18 -20.47
CA ASN A 187 20.59 6.30 -19.30
C ASN A 187 19.38 5.36 -19.32
N GLY A 188 19.61 4.06 -19.13
CA GLY A 188 18.54 3.08 -18.91
C GLY A 188 17.81 3.25 -17.58
N CYS A 189 16.51 2.97 -17.57
CA CYS A 189 15.69 3.11 -16.37
C CYS A 189 15.97 2.02 -15.31
N LEU A 190 16.54 0.87 -15.68
CA LEU A 190 16.80 -0.25 -14.77
C LEU A 190 17.64 0.15 -13.56
N ASN A 191 18.80 0.79 -13.79
CA ASN A 191 19.73 1.13 -12.72
C ASN A 191 19.17 2.22 -11.81
N ILE A 192 18.49 3.21 -12.38
CA ILE A 192 17.86 4.32 -11.63
C ILE A 192 16.73 3.76 -10.75
N MET A 193 15.85 2.92 -11.31
CA MET A 193 14.77 2.31 -10.53
C MET A 193 15.28 1.39 -9.43
N HIS A 194 16.31 0.60 -9.71
CA HIS A 194 16.96 -0.23 -8.70
C HIS A 194 17.53 0.61 -7.55
N GLU A 195 18.19 1.73 -7.87
CA GLU A 195 18.73 2.65 -6.87
C GLU A 195 17.62 3.30 -6.04
N ILE A 196 16.53 3.75 -6.67
CA ILE A 196 15.37 4.31 -5.97
C ILE A 196 14.78 3.29 -5.00
N VAL A 197 14.58 2.05 -5.45
CA VAL A 197 14.07 0.98 -4.58
C VAL A 197 15.03 0.76 -3.41
N SER A 198 16.32 0.55 -3.69
CA SER A 198 17.36 0.31 -2.68
C SER A 198 17.44 1.41 -1.63
N ASN A 199 17.37 2.67 -2.05
CA ASN A 199 17.49 3.82 -1.16
C ASN A 199 16.23 4.03 -0.29
N ASN A 200 15.06 3.57 -0.76
CA ASN A 200 13.80 3.73 -0.04
C ASN A 200 13.41 2.52 0.82
N VAL A 201 14.07 1.36 0.68
CA VAL A 201 13.78 0.15 1.49
C VAL A 201 13.80 0.44 2.98
N LEU A 202 14.75 1.25 3.46
CA LEU A 202 14.86 1.59 4.87
C LEU A 202 13.64 2.35 5.38
N ILE A 203 13.20 3.37 4.65
CA ILE A 203 12.04 4.20 5.03
C ILE A 203 10.77 3.34 5.07
N VAL A 204 10.56 2.51 4.04
CA VAL A 204 9.42 1.58 3.96
C VAL A 204 9.45 0.58 5.13
N SER A 205 10.62 0.06 5.47
CA SER A 205 10.80 -0.89 6.58
C SER A 205 10.51 -0.26 7.94
N LEU A 206 10.95 0.98 8.17
CA LEU A 206 10.64 1.72 9.40
C LEU A 206 9.14 1.99 9.54
N PHE A 207 8.47 2.38 8.45
CA PHE A 207 7.03 2.57 8.46
C PHE A 207 6.29 1.26 8.75
N ALA A 208 6.68 0.16 8.11
CA ALA A 208 6.11 -1.15 8.38
C ALA A 208 6.30 -1.56 9.85
N LEU A 209 7.50 -1.38 10.41
CA LEU A 209 7.77 -1.69 11.81
C LEU A 209 6.90 -0.87 12.77
N ALA A 210 6.72 0.43 12.50
CA ALA A 210 5.85 1.28 13.31
C ALA A 210 4.39 0.80 13.30
N VAL A 211 3.89 0.38 12.13
CA VAL A 211 2.55 -0.21 12.00
C VAL A 211 2.42 -1.50 12.80
N ALA A 212 3.42 -2.39 12.74
CA ALA A 212 3.42 -3.65 13.47
C ALA A 212 3.40 -3.42 15.00
N ILE A 213 4.22 -2.48 15.49
CA ILE A 213 4.24 -2.10 16.92
C ILE A 213 2.88 -1.56 17.35
N ALA A 214 2.27 -0.68 16.54
CA ALA A 214 0.97 -0.11 16.85
C ALA A 214 -0.13 -1.18 16.91
N GLN A 215 -0.11 -2.17 16.00
CA GLN A 215 -1.04 -3.30 16.01
C GLN A 215 -0.87 -4.17 17.25
N ILE A 216 0.36 -4.48 17.66
CA ILE A 216 0.66 -5.24 18.88
C ILE A 216 0.12 -4.50 20.11
N LEU A 217 0.31 -3.19 20.20
CA LEU A 217 -0.27 -2.36 21.26
C LEU A 217 -1.81 -2.46 21.25
N GLY A 218 -2.44 -2.42 20.08
CA GLY A 218 -3.89 -2.64 19.92
C GLY A 218 -4.35 -3.98 20.48
N VAL A 219 -3.62 -5.07 20.20
CA VAL A 219 -3.90 -6.41 20.72
C VAL A 219 -3.75 -6.45 22.25
N LEU A 220 -2.69 -5.85 22.80
CA LEU A 220 -2.46 -5.80 24.25
C LEU A 220 -3.58 -5.06 24.96
N VAL A 221 -3.99 -3.89 24.46
CA VAL A 221 -5.09 -3.11 25.04
C VAL A 221 -6.41 -3.88 24.93
N ALA A 222 -6.68 -4.53 23.80
CA ALA A 222 -7.85 -5.39 23.62
C ALA A 222 -7.85 -6.57 24.62
N TYR A 223 -6.70 -7.20 24.86
CA TYR A 223 -6.55 -8.25 25.87
C TYR A 223 -6.87 -7.76 27.28
N PHE A 224 -6.31 -6.61 27.70
CA PHE A 224 -6.61 -6.02 29.00
C PHE A 224 -8.10 -5.68 29.16
N ARG A 225 -8.73 -5.19 28.09
CA ARG A 225 -10.16 -4.94 28.06
C ARG A 225 -10.99 -6.22 28.21
N ASN A 226 -10.62 -7.29 27.50
CA ASN A 226 -11.26 -8.60 27.63
C ASN A 226 -11.17 -9.13 29.07
N LYS A 227 -9.97 -9.06 29.68
CA LYS A 227 -9.73 -9.46 31.07
C LYS A 227 -10.59 -8.64 32.05
N SER A 228 -10.69 -7.32 31.83
CA SER A 228 -11.53 -6.44 32.66
C SER A 228 -13.01 -6.80 32.58
N ILE A 229 -13.53 -7.14 31.40
CA ILE A 229 -14.93 -7.54 31.21
C ILE A 229 -15.22 -8.87 31.88
N LYS A 230 -14.36 -9.89 31.68
CA LYS A 230 -14.52 -11.19 32.34
C LYS A 230 -14.52 -11.06 33.85
N LYS A 231 -13.61 -10.25 34.42
CA LYS A 231 -13.57 -9.96 35.86
C LYS A 231 -14.87 -9.33 36.36
N SER A 232 -15.42 -8.36 35.63
CA SER A 232 -16.71 -7.73 36.00
C SER A 232 -17.84 -8.74 36.06
N ARG A 233 -17.98 -9.59 35.03
CA ARG A 233 -19.03 -10.62 34.99
C ARG A 233 -18.92 -11.62 36.15
N THR A 234 -17.70 -12.06 36.48
CA THR A 234 -17.49 -12.96 37.62
C THR A 234 -17.88 -12.31 38.95
N ILE A 235 -17.63 -11.02 39.14
CA ILE A 235 -18.06 -10.30 40.35
C ILE A 235 -19.59 -10.25 40.41
N ASP A 236 -20.24 -9.91 39.29
CA ASP A 236 -21.69 -9.86 39.20
C ASP A 236 -22.30 -11.25 39.54
N ASP A 237 -21.79 -12.33 38.96
CA ASP A 237 -22.24 -13.72 39.23
C ASP A 237 -22.11 -14.11 40.72
N VAL A 238 -21.00 -13.72 41.36
CA VAL A 238 -20.76 -13.96 42.79
C VAL A 238 -21.74 -13.18 43.66
N ASP A 239 -22.02 -11.92 43.31
CA ASP A 239 -22.96 -11.10 44.08
C ASP A 239 -24.41 -11.58 43.92
N TYR A 240 -24.80 -12.05 42.73
CA TYR A 240 -26.09 -12.73 42.53
C TYR A 240 -26.21 -14.02 43.37
N ALA A 241 -25.15 -14.83 43.44
CA ALA A 241 -25.15 -16.06 44.25
C ALA A 241 -25.30 -15.78 45.77
N LYS A 242 -24.66 -14.72 46.27
CA LYS A 242 -24.82 -14.28 47.67
C LYS A 242 -26.23 -13.80 47.98
N LEU A 243 -26.88 -13.11 47.04
CA LEU A 243 -28.27 -12.66 47.22
C LEU A 243 -29.25 -13.83 47.23
N ALA A 244 -29.04 -14.83 46.38
CA ALA A 244 -29.87 -16.04 46.35
C ALA A 244 -29.79 -16.85 47.66
N THR A 245 -28.59 -17.06 48.20
CA THR A 245 -28.39 -17.77 49.47
C THR A 245 -28.97 -17.02 50.66
N LYS A 246 -28.88 -15.68 50.69
CA LYS A 246 -29.48 -14.88 51.76
C LYS A 246 -31.00 -15.06 51.81
N ASN A 247 -31.69 -15.06 50.67
CA ASN A 247 -33.15 -15.21 50.61
C ASN A 247 -33.63 -16.60 51.05
N HIS A 248 -32.80 -17.65 50.89
CA HIS A 248 -33.16 -19.01 51.27
C HIS A 248 -33.06 -19.28 52.80
N ASN A 249 -32.33 -18.45 53.55
CA ASN A 249 -32.18 -18.57 55.00
C ASN A 249 -33.28 -17.86 55.81
N PHE A 250 -34.26 -17.24 55.15
CA PHE A 250 -35.40 -16.54 55.78
C PHE A 250 -36.73 -17.32 55.70
N TYR A 251 -36.73 -18.53 55.14
CA TYR A 251 -37.85 -19.48 55.13
C TYR A 251 -37.43 -20.75 55.85
#